data_AF-A0A5J9UH43-F1
#
_entry.id   AF-A0A5J9UH43-F1
#
_cell.length_a   1.000
_cell.length_b   1.000
_cell.length_c   1.000
_cell.angle_alpha   90.00
_cell.angle_beta   90.00
_cell.angle_gamma   90.00
#
_symmetry.space_group_name_H-M   'P 1'
#
loop_
_entity.id
_entity.type
_entity.pdbx_description
1 polymer ?
#
loop_
_entity_poly.entity_id
_entity_poly.type
_entity_poly.pdbx_seq_one_letter_code
_entity_poly.pdbx_strand_id
1 'polypeptide(L)'
;MLPLRVCHRSAHLRRFSFPMAAPQQTGKTLRPNPSPSPAGSAPKRSRTMATDAAAAATAGSKGCPAMKAEFAKHAEYLNALNDKRERLVKASRDITMNSKKVIFQVHRISKANKEEVLSKAENDLATVVNQYIGKLVKELHGTDFWKLRRAYTFGVQEYVEAATFCRFCKTGTLLSLTEINESLLALSDKSVDPLQINVLDYVLGVADLSGELMRLAIGCISDGEVEYAKNICSFVRDIYRELTLVVPLMDDNMEMKKKMEVMLQSVVKIENGNMLASVFT
;
A
#
# COMPACT_ATOMS: atom_id res chain seq x y z
N MET A 1 -0.93 40.13 37.52
CA MET A 1 0.21 40.67 36.75
C MET A 1 1.49 40.48 37.55
N LEU A 2 2.21 39.39 37.29
CA LEU A 2 3.57 39.11 37.75
C LEU A 2 4.29 38.37 36.60
N PRO A 3 5.51 38.78 36.18
CA PRO A 3 6.15 38.24 34.98
C PRO A 3 6.98 36.99 35.29
N LEU A 4 6.75 35.91 34.54
CA LEU A 4 7.61 34.73 34.54
C LEU A 4 8.72 34.89 33.49
N ARG A 5 9.96 34.89 33.98
CA ARG A 5 11.21 35.05 33.25
C ARG A 5 11.46 33.88 32.30
N VAL A 6 11.72 34.21 31.04
CA VAL A 6 12.29 33.32 30.02
C VAL A 6 13.76 33.06 30.36
N CYS A 7 14.14 31.78 30.51
CA CYS A 7 15.53 31.37 30.67
C CYS A 7 16.06 30.87 29.32
N HIS A 8 16.86 31.70 28.65
CA HIS A 8 17.66 31.31 27.49
C HIS A 8 18.85 30.44 27.95
N ARG A 9 18.97 29.23 27.44
CA ARG A 9 20.25 28.51 27.39
C ARG A 9 20.72 28.40 25.94
N SER A 10 21.71 29.22 25.61
CA SER A 10 22.55 29.08 24.42
C SER A 10 23.36 27.80 24.50
N ALA A 11 23.19 26.90 23.52
CA ALA A 11 24.14 25.84 23.25
C ALA A 11 24.96 26.22 22.01
N HIS A 12 26.22 26.59 22.24
CA HIS A 12 27.23 26.74 21.20
C HIS A 12 27.53 25.36 20.57
N LEU A 13 27.04 25.11 19.35
CA LEU A 13 27.64 24.07 18.51
C LEU A 13 28.81 24.67 17.73
N ARG A 14 30.01 24.16 18.03
CA ARG A 14 31.23 24.44 17.28
C ARG A 14 31.11 23.85 15.88
N ARG A 15 31.37 24.69 14.87
CA ARG A 15 31.59 24.28 13.48
C ARG A 15 32.81 23.35 13.42
N PHE A 16 32.61 22.08 13.08
CA PHE A 16 33.67 21.24 12.54
C PHE A 16 33.64 21.36 11.02
N SER A 17 34.68 21.99 10.49
CA SER A 17 34.99 22.06 9.07
C SER A 17 35.83 20.83 8.72
N PHE A 18 35.35 19.98 7.81
CA PHE A 18 36.15 18.91 7.21
C PHE A 18 36.30 19.19 5.70
N PRO A 19 37.52 19.12 5.15
CA PRO A 19 37.78 19.46 3.75
C PRO A 19 37.28 18.37 2.78
N MET A 20 36.83 18.83 1.62
CA MET A 20 36.43 18.00 0.48
C MET A 20 37.59 17.18 -0.08
N ALA A 21 37.34 15.88 -0.29
CA ALA A 21 38.17 15.01 -1.13
C ALA A 21 37.39 14.65 -2.40
N ALA A 22 38.06 14.78 -3.55
CA ALA A 22 37.52 14.54 -4.89
C ALA A 22 37.21 13.04 -5.14
N PRO A 23 36.21 12.70 -5.98
CA PRO A 23 35.90 11.31 -6.29
C PRO A 23 36.92 10.72 -7.27
N GLN A 24 37.56 9.65 -6.82
CA GLN A 24 38.48 8.81 -7.59
C GLN A 24 37.69 7.92 -8.55
N GLN A 25 38.04 7.96 -9.84
CA GLN A 25 37.50 7.09 -10.87
C GLN A 25 37.94 5.64 -10.65
N THR A 26 37.01 4.72 -10.39
CA THR A 26 37.27 3.29 -10.42
C THR A 26 36.85 2.73 -11.78
N GLY A 27 37.84 2.22 -12.52
CA GLY A 27 37.69 1.61 -13.83
C GLY A 27 36.73 0.41 -13.83
N LYS A 28 35.93 0.32 -14.90
CA LYS A 28 35.07 -0.81 -15.22
C LYS A 28 35.92 -1.97 -15.74
N THR A 29 36.07 -3.03 -14.95
CA THR A 29 36.52 -4.33 -15.46
C THR A 29 35.29 -5.09 -15.96
N LEU A 30 35.23 -5.30 -17.28
CA LEU A 30 34.22 -6.12 -17.94
C LEU A 30 34.30 -7.58 -17.44
N ARG A 31 33.19 -8.14 -16.97
CA ARG A 31 32.97 -9.60 -16.93
C ARG A 31 31.94 -9.96 -17.99
N PRO A 32 32.13 -11.06 -18.74
CA PRO A 32 31.23 -11.44 -19.83
C PRO A 32 29.90 -12.03 -19.31
N ASN A 33 28.81 -11.68 -20.00
CA ASN A 33 27.46 -12.23 -19.84
C ASN A 33 27.43 -13.75 -20.07
N PRO A 34 26.68 -14.53 -19.28
CA PRO A 34 26.19 -15.83 -19.72
C PRO A 34 24.86 -15.68 -20.46
N SER A 35 24.79 -16.27 -21.65
CA SER A 35 23.63 -16.39 -22.54
C SER A 35 22.46 -17.16 -21.88
N PRO A 36 21.21 -17.00 -22.38
CA PRO A 36 20.02 -17.53 -21.72
C PRO A 36 19.81 -19.01 -22.08
N SER A 37 19.47 -19.83 -21.08
CA SER A 37 18.87 -21.16 -21.29
C SER A 37 17.40 -21.16 -20.85
N PRO A 38 16.50 -21.83 -21.58
CA PRO A 38 15.07 -21.76 -21.34
C PRO A 38 14.68 -22.79 -20.28
N ALA A 39 14.20 -22.34 -19.13
CA ALA A 39 13.60 -23.22 -18.13
C ALA A 39 12.23 -22.67 -17.75
N GLY A 40 11.20 -23.47 -18.07
CA GLY A 40 9.81 -23.17 -17.77
C GLY A 40 9.55 -22.94 -16.29
N SER A 41 8.61 -22.04 -16.01
CA SER A 41 8.11 -21.70 -14.69
C SER A 41 7.39 -22.89 -14.05
N ALA A 42 8.07 -23.63 -13.19
CA ALA A 42 7.43 -24.58 -12.30
C ALA A 42 6.55 -23.85 -11.27
N PRO A 43 5.31 -24.30 -11.02
CA PRO A 43 4.46 -23.69 -10.00
C PRO A 43 5.05 -23.93 -8.60
N LYS A 44 5.08 -22.87 -7.80
CA LYS A 44 5.55 -22.88 -6.41
C LYS A 44 4.66 -23.83 -5.59
N ARG A 45 5.18 -25.01 -5.21
CA ARG A 45 4.51 -25.98 -4.32
C ARG A 45 4.14 -25.31 -2.99
N SER A 46 2.92 -25.54 -2.53
CA SER A 46 2.48 -25.20 -1.17
C SER A 46 3.41 -25.87 -0.16
N ARG A 47 3.86 -25.12 0.86
CA ARG A 47 4.62 -25.69 1.99
C ARG A 47 3.64 -26.23 3.02
N THR A 48 3.01 -27.35 2.70
CA THR A 48 2.19 -28.11 3.64
C THR A 48 3.13 -28.98 4.47
N MET A 49 2.97 -29.01 5.80
CA MET A 49 3.67 -29.97 6.64
C MET A 49 3.07 -31.34 6.35
N ALA A 50 3.86 -32.24 5.76
CA ALA A 50 3.42 -33.61 5.54
C ALA A 50 3.15 -34.27 6.89
N THR A 51 1.89 -34.63 7.15
CA THR A 51 1.54 -35.54 8.23
C THR A 51 1.77 -36.95 7.71
N ASP A 52 3.03 -37.35 7.63
CA ASP A 52 3.36 -38.74 7.26
C ASP A 52 2.91 -39.68 8.39
N ALA A 53 1.66 -40.12 8.30
CA ALA A 53 1.28 -41.49 8.65
C ALA A 53 1.87 -42.50 7.62
N ALA A 54 2.56 -42.03 6.58
CA ALA A 54 3.15 -42.81 5.50
C ALA A 54 4.70 -42.79 5.47
N ALA A 55 5.36 -42.50 6.59
CA ALA A 55 6.81 -42.75 6.71
C ALA A 55 7.02 -44.20 7.13
N ALA A 56 7.57 -44.98 6.20
CA ALA A 56 7.91 -46.38 6.35
C ALA A 56 8.62 -46.68 7.68
N ALA A 57 8.31 -47.86 8.21
CA ALA A 57 8.89 -48.43 9.42
C ALA A 57 10.42 -48.50 9.32
N THR A 58 11.10 -47.62 10.04
CA THR A 58 12.47 -47.87 10.51
C THR A 58 12.44 -47.92 12.03
N ALA A 59 12.69 -49.11 12.56
CA ALA A 59 12.71 -49.40 13.98
C ALA A 59 13.80 -48.55 14.66
N GLY A 60 13.41 -47.68 15.60
CA GLY A 60 14.38 -46.90 16.37
C GLY A 60 13.84 -45.66 17.06
N SER A 61 12.87 -45.82 17.97
CA SER A 61 12.53 -44.95 19.11
C SER A 61 11.04 -45.08 19.39
N LYS A 62 10.67 -45.66 20.55
CA LYS A 62 9.30 -45.65 21.07
C LYS A 62 8.96 -44.23 21.54
N GLY A 63 8.83 -43.29 20.60
CA GLY A 63 8.26 -41.98 20.88
C GLY A 63 6.86 -42.15 21.45
N CYS A 64 6.56 -41.48 22.56
CA CYS A 64 5.28 -41.57 23.26
C CYS A 64 4.11 -41.33 22.26
N PRO A 65 3.15 -42.25 22.11
CA PRO A 65 2.01 -42.08 21.20
C PRO A 65 1.23 -40.78 21.43
N ALA A 66 1.15 -40.34 22.69
CA ALA A 66 0.52 -39.06 23.05
C ALA A 66 1.28 -37.86 22.46
N MET A 67 2.62 -37.89 22.48
CA MET A 67 3.44 -36.83 21.87
C MET A 67 3.26 -36.79 20.35
N LYS A 68 3.20 -37.96 19.68
CA LYS A 68 2.94 -38.03 18.24
C LYS A 68 1.56 -37.49 17.87
N ALA A 69 0.54 -37.78 18.67
CA ALA A 69 -0.82 -37.27 18.48
C ALA A 69 -0.87 -35.74 18.62
N GLU A 70 -0.17 -35.16 19.60
CA GLU A 70 -0.08 -33.69 19.74
C GLU A 70 0.63 -33.05 18.53
N PHE A 71 1.73 -33.63 18.03
CA PHE A 71 2.39 -33.13 16.82
C PHE A 71 1.49 -33.21 15.57
N ALA A 72 0.70 -34.28 15.44
CA ALA A 72 -0.26 -34.42 14.34
C ALA A 72 -1.32 -33.30 14.38
N LYS A 73 -1.89 -33.03 15.57
CA LYS A 73 -2.85 -31.94 15.79
C LYS A 73 -2.25 -30.57 15.44
N HIS A 74 -1.00 -30.32 15.83
CA HIS A 74 -0.31 -29.08 15.46
C HIS A 74 -0.05 -28.97 13.94
N ALA A 75 0.32 -30.07 13.29
CA ALA A 75 0.52 -30.09 11.85
C ALA A 75 -0.78 -29.80 11.09
N GLU A 76 -1.90 -30.42 11.49
CA GLU A 76 -3.23 -30.14 10.94
C GLU A 76 -3.63 -28.67 11.10
N TYR A 77 -3.43 -28.11 12.29
CA TYR A 77 -3.69 -26.69 12.56
C TYR A 77 -2.85 -25.76 11.65
N LEU A 78 -1.55 -26.04 11.52
CA LEU A 78 -0.65 -25.24 10.67
C LEU A 78 -1.01 -25.37 9.18
N ASN A 79 -1.39 -26.57 8.74
CA ASN A 79 -1.84 -26.79 7.37
C ASN A 79 -3.13 -26.02 7.08
N ALA A 80 -4.12 -26.09 7.95
CA ALA A 80 -5.36 -25.32 7.82
C ALA A 80 -5.11 -23.79 7.80
N LEU A 81 -4.17 -23.32 8.64
CA LEU A 81 -3.76 -21.91 8.66
C LEU A 81 -3.05 -21.50 7.35
N ASN A 82 -2.18 -22.36 6.81
CA ASN A 82 -1.50 -22.10 5.53
C ASN A 82 -2.51 -22.08 4.38
N ASP A 83 -3.44 -23.02 4.33
CA ASP A 83 -4.49 -23.07 3.30
C ASP A 83 -5.35 -21.80 3.33
N LYS A 84 -5.74 -21.33 4.53
CA LYS A 84 -6.44 -20.06 4.69
C LYS A 84 -5.59 -18.89 4.20
N ARG A 85 -4.31 -18.83 4.58
CA ARG A 85 -3.39 -17.79 4.12
C ARG A 85 -3.30 -17.75 2.59
N GLU A 86 -3.23 -18.91 1.92
CA GLU A 86 -3.19 -19.00 0.47
C GLU A 86 -4.47 -18.46 -0.19
N ARG A 87 -5.65 -18.75 0.38
CA ARG A 87 -6.92 -18.18 -0.09
C ARG A 87 -6.97 -16.66 0.08
N LEU A 88 -6.46 -16.12 1.20
CA LEU A 88 -6.35 -14.68 1.42
C LEU A 88 -5.39 -14.01 0.43
N VAL A 89 -4.24 -14.62 0.13
CA VAL A 89 -3.31 -14.10 -0.88
C VAL A 89 -3.97 -14.05 -2.26
N LYS A 90 -4.78 -15.06 -2.62
CA LYS A 90 -5.54 -15.04 -3.87
C LYS A 90 -6.56 -13.91 -3.90
N ALA A 91 -7.37 -13.77 -2.84
CA ALA A 91 -8.34 -12.68 -2.72
C ALA A 91 -7.66 -11.30 -2.77
N SER A 92 -6.53 -11.13 -2.09
CA SER A 92 -5.74 -9.89 -2.13
C SER A 92 -5.28 -9.52 -3.53
N ARG A 93 -4.86 -10.50 -4.34
CA ARG A 93 -4.44 -10.27 -5.73
C ARG A 93 -5.62 -9.85 -6.61
N ASP A 94 -6.78 -10.45 -6.39
CA ASP A 94 -8.02 -10.07 -7.08
C ASP A 94 -8.41 -8.62 -6.75
N ILE A 95 -8.30 -8.21 -5.47
CA ILE A 95 -8.53 -6.82 -5.06
C ILE A 95 -7.52 -5.90 -5.77
N THR A 96 -6.22 -6.16 -5.67
CA THR A 96 -5.19 -5.34 -6.32
C THR A 96 -5.45 -5.18 -7.82
N MET A 97 -5.73 -6.29 -8.52
CA MET A 97 -5.95 -6.26 -9.97
C MET A 97 -7.14 -5.38 -10.34
N ASN A 98 -8.24 -5.46 -9.60
CA ASN A 98 -9.46 -4.71 -9.94
C ASN A 98 -9.40 -3.26 -9.45
N SER A 99 -8.76 -2.97 -8.32
CA SER A 99 -8.44 -1.59 -7.91
C SER A 99 -7.58 -0.87 -8.95
N LYS A 100 -6.58 -1.54 -9.54
CA LYS A 100 -5.79 -0.98 -10.66
C LYS A 100 -6.63 -0.64 -11.87
N LYS A 101 -7.61 -1.48 -12.21
CA LYS A 101 -8.53 -1.18 -13.33
C LYS A 101 -9.34 0.08 -13.05
N VAL A 102 -9.81 0.26 -11.82
CA VAL A 102 -10.51 1.49 -11.40
C VAL A 102 -9.57 2.70 -11.56
N ILE A 103 -8.34 2.62 -11.05
CA ILE A 103 -7.34 3.68 -11.19
C ILE A 103 -7.14 4.02 -12.68
N PHE A 104 -6.86 3.04 -13.54
CA PHE A 104 -6.68 3.27 -14.97
C PHE A 104 -7.91 3.85 -15.66
N GLN A 105 -9.12 3.49 -15.21
CA GLN A 105 -10.36 4.06 -15.71
C GLN A 105 -10.46 5.55 -15.33
N VAL A 106 -10.16 5.92 -14.08
CA VAL A 106 -10.19 7.32 -13.61
C VAL A 106 -9.18 8.19 -14.34
N HIS A 107 -8.02 7.65 -14.74
CA HIS A 107 -7.05 8.40 -15.56
C HIS A 107 -7.51 8.75 -16.97
N ARG A 108 -8.67 8.27 -17.42
CA ARG A 108 -9.27 8.61 -18.72
C ARG A 108 -10.19 9.83 -18.67
N ILE A 109 -10.26 10.50 -17.51
CA ILE A 109 -11.05 11.72 -17.34
C ILE A 109 -10.53 12.81 -18.29
N SER A 110 -11.48 13.49 -18.92
CA SER A 110 -11.31 14.71 -19.68
C SER A 110 -12.51 15.63 -19.41
N LYS A 111 -12.48 16.89 -19.87
CA LYS A 111 -13.61 17.83 -19.72
C LYS A 111 -14.94 17.30 -20.27
N ALA A 112 -14.90 16.46 -21.30
CA ALA A 112 -16.09 16.03 -22.02
C ALA A 112 -16.77 14.77 -21.42
N ASN A 113 -16.04 13.96 -20.65
CA ASN A 113 -16.50 12.63 -20.22
C ASN A 113 -16.34 12.39 -18.71
N LYS A 114 -16.06 13.45 -17.93
CA LYS A 114 -15.74 13.33 -16.51
C LYS A 114 -16.82 12.58 -15.72
N GLU A 115 -18.08 12.94 -15.90
CA GLU A 115 -19.21 12.34 -15.19
C GLU A 115 -19.40 10.87 -15.55
N GLU A 116 -19.29 10.52 -16.83
CA GLU A 116 -19.41 9.15 -17.33
C GLU A 116 -18.28 8.26 -16.78
N VAL A 117 -17.03 8.73 -16.89
CA VAL A 117 -15.85 8.01 -16.41
C VAL A 117 -15.91 7.79 -14.91
N LEU A 118 -16.30 8.82 -14.13
CA LEU A 118 -16.44 8.70 -12.69
C LEU A 118 -17.58 7.76 -12.30
N SER A 119 -18.75 7.86 -12.93
CA SER A 119 -19.88 6.95 -12.69
C SER A 119 -19.48 5.48 -12.92
N LYS A 120 -18.76 5.20 -14.02
CA LYS A 120 -18.23 3.87 -14.29
C LYS A 120 -17.20 3.43 -13.24
N ALA A 121 -16.26 4.30 -12.87
CA ALA A 121 -15.27 4.00 -11.86
C ALA A 121 -15.89 3.71 -10.48
N GLU A 122 -16.96 4.42 -10.11
CA GLU A 122 -17.72 4.17 -8.88
C GLU A 122 -18.42 2.81 -8.89
N ASN A 123 -19.02 2.42 -10.03
CA ASN A 123 -19.62 1.10 -10.18
C ASN A 123 -18.58 -0.03 -10.12
N ASP A 124 -17.44 0.16 -10.77
CA ASP A 124 -16.32 -0.78 -10.71
C ASP A 124 -15.75 -0.86 -9.29
N LEU A 125 -15.64 0.26 -8.57
CA LEU A 125 -15.20 0.31 -7.18
C LEU A 125 -16.21 -0.39 -6.24
N ALA A 126 -17.51 -0.19 -6.44
CA ALA A 126 -18.55 -0.92 -5.73
C ALA A 126 -18.46 -2.44 -5.98
N THR A 127 -18.09 -2.85 -7.20
CA THR A 127 -17.79 -4.25 -7.52
C THR A 127 -16.59 -4.75 -6.73
N VAL A 128 -15.52 -3.95 -6.60
CA VAL A 128 -14.36 -4.30 -5.77
C VAL A 128 -14.75 -4.55 -4.32
N VAL A 129 -15.57 -3.67 -3.76
CA VAL A 129 -16.08 -3.77 -2.39
C VAL A 129 -16.95 -5.03 -2.24
N ASN A 130 -18.02 -5.15 -3.02
CA ASN A 130 -19.04 -6.18 -2.84
C ASN A 130 -18.52 -7.59 -3.16
N GLN A 131 -17.68 -7.74 -4.18
CA GLN A 131 -17.23 -9.06 -4.63
C GLN A 131 -15.88 -9.46 -4.01
N TYR A 132 -14.85 -8.63 -4.16
CA TYR A 132 -13.48 -9.03 -3.81
C TYR A 132 -13.16 -8.77 -2.34
N ILE A 133 -13.52 -7.60 -1.80
CA ILE A 133 -13.41 -7.36 -0.35
C ILE A 133 -14.41 -8.25 0.40
N GLY A 134 -15.64 -8.39 -0.09
CA GLY A 134 -16.61 -9.34 0.48
C GLY A 134 -16.07 -10.78 0.57
N LYS A 135 -15.35 -11.27 -0.43
CA LYS A 135 -14.68 -12.58 -0.38
C LYS A 135 -13.54 -12.61 0.64
N LEU A 136 -12.74 -11.54 0.74
CA LEU A 136 -11.69 -11.42 1.76
C LEU A 136 -12.27 -11.50 3.18
N VAL A 137 -13.36 -10.76 3.44
CA VAL A 137 -14.09 -10.76 4.73
C VAL A 137 -14.54 -12.17 5.10
N LYS A 138 -15.15 -12.90 4.15
CA LYS A 138 -15.60 -14.29 4.37
C LYS A 138 -14.46 -15.24 4.75
N GLU A 139 -13.29 -15.11 4.13
CA GLU A 139 -12.13 -15.96 4.44
C GLU A 139 -11.51 -15.63 5.81
N LEU A 140 -11.59 -14.36 6.24
CA LEU A 140 -11.09 -13.90 7.53
C LEU A 140 -11.96 -14.34 8.71
N HIS A 141 -13.22 -14.73 8.47
CA HIS A 141 -14.14 -15.17 9.50
C HIS A 141 -13.53 -16.27 10.40
N GLY A 142 -13.71 -16.10 11.72
CA GLY A 142 -13.30 -17.05 12.75
C GLY A 142 -11.78 -17.07 12.98
N THR A 143 -11.07 -16.04 12.53
CA THR A 143 -9.61 -15.94 12.66
C THR A 143 -9.22 -14.59 13.20
N ASP A 144 -8.13 -14.59 13.96
CA ASP A 144 -7.44 -13.36 14.37
C ASP A 144 -6.94 -12.60 13.14
N PHE A 145 -7.56 -11.47 12.81
CA PHE A 145 -7.22 -10.65 11.63
C PHE A 145 -5.73 -10.32 11.55
N TRP A 146 -5.13 -10.00 12.71
CA TRP A 146 -3.74 -9.59 12.83
C TRP A 146 -2.74 -10.66 12.39
N LYS A 147 -3.05 -11.95 12.59
CA LYS A 147 -2.15 -13.07 12.24
C LYS A 147 -1.94 -13.20 10.73
N LEU A 148 -2.94 -12.81 9.94
CA LEU A 148 -2.94 -12.98 8.49
C LEU A 148 -2.85 -11.65 7.72
N ARG A 149 -2.69 -10.51 8.41
CA ARG A 149 -2.58 -9.16 7.80
C ARG A 149 -1.64 -9.10 6.61
N ARG A 150 -0.46 -9.70 6.71
CA ARG A 150 0.55 -9.71 5.63
C ARG A 150 0.08 -10.40 4.35
N ALA A 151 -0.97 -11.23 4.40
CA ALA A 151 -1.54 -11.89 3.24
C ALA A 151 -2.40 -10.97 2.37
N TYR A 152 -2.94 -9.88 2.92
CA TYR A 152 -3.92 -9.03 2.24
C TYR A 152 -3.66 -7.52 2.29
N THR A 153 -2.72 -7.07 3.12
CA THR A 153 -2.31 -5.66 3.30
C THR A 153 -2.13 -4.91 1.97
N PHE A 154 -1.44 -5.51 0.99
CA PHE A 154 -1.23 -4.89 -0.32
C PHE A 154 -2.51 -4.71 -1.15
N GLY A 155 -3.45 -5.66 -1.07
CA GLY A 155 -4.75 -5.52 -1.71
C GLY A 155 -5.56 -4.38 -1.11
N VAL A 156 -5.53 -4.26 0.21
CA VAL A 156 -6.22 -3.18 0.94
C VAL A 156 -5.63 -1.81 0.62
N GLN A 157 -4.30 -1.67 0.60
CA GLN A 157 -3.63 -0.41 0.26
C GLN A 157 -4.01 0.06 -1.15
N GLU A 158 -3.98 -0.82 -2.14
CA GLU A 158 -4.38 -0.50 -3.52
C GLU A 158 -5.86 -0.12 -3.63
N TYR A 159 -6.74 -0.75 -2.84
CA TYR A 159 -8.14 -0.34 -2.76
C TYR A 159 -8.30 1.06 -2.15
N VAL A 160 -7.57 1.38 -1.08
CA VAL A 160 -7.59 2.71 -0.47
C VAL A 160 -7.12 3.76 -1.48
N GLU A 161 -6.04 3.50 -2.22
CA GLU A 161 -5.56 4.36 -3.29
C GLU A 161 -6.64 4.59 -4.36
N ALA A 162 -7.27 3.53 -4.86
CA ALA A 162 -8.35 3.64 -5.86
C ALA A 162 -9.56 4.43 -5.34
N ALA A 163 -9.99 4.17 -4.10
CA ALA A 163 -11.16 4.82 -3.50
C ALA A 163 -10.91 6.31 -3.23
N THR A 164 -9.75 6.64 -2.67
CA THR A 164 -9.36 8.03 -2.40
C THR A 164 -9.11 8.82 -3.70
N PHE A 165 -8.54 8.18 -4.72
CA PHE A 165 -8.36 8.80 -6.03
C PHE A 165 -9.69 9.12 -6.72
N CYS A 166 -10.65 8.19 -6.66
CA CYS A 166 -12.01 8.41 -7.16
C CYS A 166 -12.70 9.56 -6.41
N ARG A 167 -12.64 9.57 -5.07
CA ARG A 167 -13.21 10.64 -4.23
C ARG A 167 -12.62 12.00 -4.59
N PHE A 168 -11.30 12.10 -4.72
CA PHE A 168 -10.64 13.34 -5.10
C PHE A 168 -11.11 13.83 -6.46
N CYS A 169 -11.14 12.98 -7.49
CA CYS A 169 -11.57 13.39 -8.83
C CYS A 169 -13.04 13.84 -8.89
N LYS A 170 -13.89 13.30 -8.01
CA LYS A 170 -15.31 13.65 -7.91
C LYS A 170 -15.57 14.93 -7.11
N THR A 171 -14.89 15.11 -5.98
CA THR A 171 -15.24 16.13 -4.98
C THR A 171 -14.09 17.04 -4.56
N GLY A 172 -12.85 16.72 -4.95
CA GLY A 172 -11.65 17.44 -4.54
C GLY A 172 -11.20 17.17 -3.10
N THR A 173 -11.80 16.20 -2.41
CA THR A 173 -11.50 15.89 -1.00
C THR A 173 -10.86 14.52 -0.83
N LEU A 174 -10.25 14.29 0.34
CA LEU A 174 -9.73 12.99 0.74
C LEU A 174 -10.85 12.16 1.39
N LEU A 175 -11.02 10.91 0.94
CA LEU A 175 -11.93 9.97 1.60
C LEU A 175 -11.30 9.48 2.91
N SER A 176 -11.94 9.76 4.05
CA SER A 176 -11.39 9.43 5.36
C SER A 176 -11.43 7.93 5.69
N LEU A 177 -10.56 7.49 6.60
CA LEU A 177 -10.57 6.11 7.10
C LEU A 177 -11.92 5.71 7.71
N THR A 178 -12.56 6.63 8.41
CA THR A 178 -13.89 6.40 9.01
C THR A 178 -14.93 6.13 7.93
N GLU A 179 -15.02 6.99 6.90
CA GLU A 179 -15.95 6.79 5.78
C GLU A 179 -15.70 5.47 5.04
N ILE A 180 -14.43 5.10 4.83
CA ILE A 180 -14.10 3.82 4.21
C ILE A 180 -14.60 2.66 5.07
N ASN A 181 -14.27 2.66 6.36
CA ASN A 181 -14.69 1.57 7.25
C ASN A 181 -16.21 1.49 7.37
N GLU A 182 -16.92 2.61 7.43
CA GLU A 182 -18.39 2.65 7.40
C GLU A 182 -18.97 1.98 6.15
N SER A 183 -18.36 2.23 4.97
CA SER A 183 -18.79 1.57 3.73
C SER A 183 -18.58 0.04 3.75
N LEU A 184 -17.59 -0.44 4.50
CA LEU A 184 -17.28 -1.87 4.65
C LEU A 184 -18.15 -2.57 5.70
N LEU A 185 -18.75 -1.82 6.64
CA LEU A 185 -19.66 -2.40 7.64
C LEU A 185 -20.83 -3.14 6.99
N ALA A 186 -21.32 -2.65 5.85
CA ALA A 186 -22.41 -3.27 5.10
C ALA A 186 -22.07 -4.67 4.57
N LEU A 187 -20.79 -5.03 4.47
CA LEU A 187 -20.35 -6.35 4.03
C LEU A 187 -20.30 -7.38 5.16
N SER A 188 -20.41 -6.95 6.41
CA SER A 188 -20.24 -7.81 7.57
C SER A 188 -21.59 -8.24 8.13
N ASP A 189 -21.76 -9.54 8.37
CA ASP A 189 -22.93 -10.03 9.08
C ASP A 189 -22.91 -9.53 10.53
N LYS A 190 -24.09 -9.22 11.09
CA LYS A 190 -24.24 -8.66 12.46
C LYS A 190 -23.63 -9.53 13.56
N SER A 191 -23.31 -10.80 13.29
CA SER A 191 -22.72 -11.73 14.23
C SER A 191 -21.18 -11.80 14.19
N VAL A 192 -20.53 -11.05 13.30
CA VAL A 192 -19.09 -11.14 13.06
C VAL A 192 -18.47 -9.75 13.17
N ASP A 193 -17.30 -9.67 13.79
CA ASP A 193 -16.53 -8.43 13.83
C ASP A 193 -16.20 -7.97 12.40
N PRO A 194 -16.60 -6.75 12.01
CA PRO A 194 -16.41 -6.28 10.67
C PRO A 194 -14.94 -6.11 10.34
N LEU A 195 -14.57 -6.30 9.07
CA LEU A 195 -13.24 -5.93 8.61
C LEU A 195 -13.07 -4.43 8.78
N GLN A 196 -12.10 -4.05 9.58
CA GLN A 196 -11.66 -2.67 9.72
C GLN A 196 -10.28 -2.51 9.10
N ILE A 197 -10.19 -1.60 8.13
CA ILE A 197 -8.91 -1.14 7.61
C ILE A 197 -8.19 -0.41 8.76
N ASN A 198 -6.96 -0.82 9.02
CA ASN A 198 -6.12 -0.21 10.04
C ASN A 198 -5.46 1.06 9.50
N VAL A 199 -5.05 1.92 10.43
CA VAL A 199 -4.41 3.22 10.14
C VAL A 199 -3.18 3.05 9.23
N LEU A 200 -2.37 2.01 9.44
CA LEU A 200 -1.15 1.81 8.66
C LEU A 200 -1.46 1.51 7.18
N ASP A 201 -2.41 0.61 6.88
CA ASP A 201 -2.81 0.31 5.51
C ASP A 201 -3.47 1.51 4.82
N TYR A 202 -4.24 2.30 5.57
CA TYR A 202 -4.83 3.52 5.05
C TYR A 202 -3.76 4.55 4.67
N VAL A 203 -2.85 4.86 5.59
CA VAL A 203 -1.80 5.86 5.37
C VAL A 203 -0.86 5.44 4.22
N LEU A 204 -0.54 4.15 4.11
CA LEU A 204 0.27 3.62 2.99
C LEU A 204 -0.45 3.80 1.65
N GLY A 205 -1.75 3.48 1.56
CA GLY A 205 -2.54 3.71 0.34
C GLY A 205 -2.70 5.20 -0.01
N VAL A 206 -2.89 6.06 0.98
CA VAL A 206 -2.92 7.53 0.79
C VAL A 206 -1.56 8.08 0.34
N ALA A 207 -0.46 7.47 0.76
CA ALA A 207 0.85 7.87 0.29
C ALA A 207 1.04 7.52 -1.20
N ASP A 208 0.53 6.38 -1.66
CA ASP A 208 0.56 5.98 -3.08
C ASP A 208 -0.35 6.84 -3.97
N LEU A 209 -1.49 7.29 -3.45
CA LEU A 209 -2.37 8.27 -4.12
C LEU A 209 -1.60 9.48 -4.66
N SER A 210 -0.56 9.94 -3.97
CA SER A 210 0.26 11.07 -4.42
C SER A 210 0.88 10.86 -5.82
N GLY A 211 1.25 9.62 -6.16
CA GLY A 211 1.80 9.25 -7.46
C GLY A 211 0.76 9.29 -8.57
N GLU A 212 -0.45 8.83 -8.28
CA GLU A 212 -1.57 8.88 -9.22
C GLU A 212 -2.06 10.31 -9.44
N LEU A 213 -2.11 11.14 -8.39
CA LEU A 213 -2.41 12.57 -8.48
C LEU A 213 -1.34 13.33 -9.27
N MET A 214 -0.06 13.02 -9.07
CA MET A 214 1.00 13.56 -9.91
C MET A 214 0.77 13.19 -11.38
N ARG A 215 0.50 11.92 -11.69
CA ARG A 215 0.25 11.50 -13.08
C ARG A 215 -0.94 12.24 -13.68
N LEU A 216 -2.02 12.42 -12.92
CA LEU A 216 -3.19 13.19 -13.36
C LEU A 216 -2.82 14.66 -13.63
N ALA A 217 -2.09 15.31 -12.72
CA ALA A 217 -1.70 16.71 -12.86
C ALA A 217 -0.81 16.96 -14.10
N ILE A 218 0.12 16.05 -14.41
CA ILE A 218 0.93 16.17 -15.63
C ILE A 218 0.06 16.06 -16.90
N GLY A 219 -0.95 15.18 -16.89
CA GLY A 219 -1.95 15.11 -17.96
C GLY A 219 -2.69 16.43 -18.11
N CYS A 220 -3.22 16.97 -17.00
CA CYS A 220 -3.92 18.26 -16.99
C CYS A 220 -3.05 19.42 -17.50
N ILE A 221 -1.78 19.49 -17.12
CA ILE A 221 -0.84 20.50 -17.63
C ILE A 221 -0.68 20.38 -19.15
N SER A 222 -0.57 19.16 -19.66
CA SER A 222 -0.44 18.89 -21.10
C SER A 222 -1.69 19.31 -21.88
N ASP A 223 -2.87 19.17 -21.25
CA ASP A 223 -4.17 19.59 -21.81
C ASP A 223 -4.48 21.08 -21.58
N GLY A 224 -3.56 21.85 -20.99
CA GLY A 224 -3.73 23.27 -20.70
C GLY A 224 -4.60 23.60 -19.48
N GLU A 225 -4.97 22.60 -18.67
CA GLU A 225 -5.72 22.76 -17.42
C GLU A 225 -4.83 23.10 -16.22
N VAL A 226 -4.05 24.17 -16.33
CA VAL A 226 -3.04 24.55 -15.33
C VAL A 226 -3.65 24.83 -13.95
N GLU A 227 -4.84 25.45 -13.89
CA GLU A 227 -5.52 25.71 -12.61
C GLU A 227 -5.92 24.44 -11.87
N TYR A 228 -6.38 23.41 -12.59
CA TYR A 228 -6.71 22.13 -11.96
C TYR A 228 -5.44 21.40 -11.49
N ALA A 229 -4.36 21.47 -12.25
CA ALA A 229 -3.05 20.95 -11.83
C ALA A 229 -2.49 21.67 -10.58
N LYS A 230 -2.73 22.98 -10.42
CA LYS A 230 -2.39 23.72 -9.18
C LYS A 230 -3.23 23.23 -8.00
N ASN A 231 -4.51 22.96 -8.18
CA ASN A 231 -5.38 22.40 -7.13
C ASN A 231 -4.89 21.02 -6.68
N ILE A 232 -4.52 20.15 -7.64
CA ILE A 232 -3.91 18.85 -7.34
C ILE A 232 -2.60 19.04 -6.55
N CYS A 233 -1.73 19.95 -6.99
CA CYS A 233 -0.48 20.27 -6.30
C CYS A 233 -0.70 20.70 -4.85
N SER A 234 -1.68 21.58 -4.60
CA SER A 234 -2.04 22.00 -3.24
C SER A 234 -2.46 20.81 -2.39
N PHE A 235 -3.36 19.97 -2.92
CA PHE A 235 -3.85 18.81 -2.20
C PHE A 235 -2.74 17.80 -1.84
N VAL A 236 -1.85 17.48 -2.78
CA VAL A 236 -0.71 16.58 -2.51
C VAL A 236 0.25 17.20 -1.47
N ARG A 237 0.45 18.52 -1.52
CA ARG A 237 1.27 19.25 -0.54
C ARG A 237 0.67 19.19 0.86
N ASP A 238 -0.65 19.32 0.98
CA ASP A 238 -1.36 19.25 2.25
C ASP A 238 -1.23 17.85 2.86
N ILE A 239 -1.44 16.78 2.07
CA ILE A 239 -1.20 15.40 2.54
C ILE A 239 0.25 15.22 3.00
N TYR A 240 1.23 15.68 2.21
CA TYR A 240 2.64 15.55 2.57
C TYR A 240 2.98 16.27 3.89
N ARG A 241 2.41 17.46 4.12
CA ARG A 241 2.59 18.23 5.36
C ARG A 241 2.05 17.47 6.57
N GLU A 242 0.83 16.97 6.48
CA GLU A 242 0.21 16.21 7.57
C GLU A 242 0.98 14.90 7.86
N LEU A 243 1.35 14.15 6.82
CA LEU A 243 2.12 12.92 7.01
C LEU A 243 3.53 13.17 7.56
N THR A 244 4.13 14.33 7.31
CA THR A 244 5.42 14.71 7.92
C THR A 244 5.33 14.77 9.44
N LEU A 245 4.16 15.11 10.00
CA LEU A 245 3.92 15.12 11.45
C LEU A 245 3.66 13.72 12.01
N VAL A 246 3.02 12.86 11.23
CA VAL A 246 2.59 11.51 11.66
C VAL A 246 3.71 10.47 11.56
N VAL A 247 4.47 10.45 10.45
CA VAL A 247 5.46 9.40 10.15
C VAL A 247 6.53 9.21 11.26
N PRO A 248 7.03 10.25 11.94
CA PRO A 248 7.96 10.08 13.05
C PRO A 248 7.37 9.34 14.26
N LEU A 249 6.04 9.37 14.42
CA LEU A 249 5.32 8.72 15.52
C LEU A 249 4.91 7.27 15.19
N MET A 250 5.09 6.83 13.95
CA MET A 250 4.72 5.48 13.52
C MET A 250 5.80 4.45 13.88
N ASP A 251 5.36 3.30 14.38
CA ASP A 251 6.22 2.12 14.52
C ASP A 251 6.64 1.59 13.14
N ASP A 252 7.87 1.08 13.03
CA ASP A 252 8.41 0.48 11.80
C ASP A 252 8.26 1.35 10.53
N ASN A 253 8.48 2.66 10.65
CA ASN A 253 8.24 3.67 9.60
C ASN A 253 9.18 3.63 8.37
N MET A 254 9.96 2.56 8.17
CA MET A 254 10.91 2.45 7.04
C MET A 254 10.21 2.51 5.68
N GLU A 255 9.07 1.84 5.54
CA GLU A 255 8.28 1.89 4.31
C GLU A 255 7.72 3.29 4.10
N MET A 256 7.17 3.90 5.14
CA MET A 256 6.65 5.27 5.08
C MET A 256 7.72 6.30 4.75
N LYS A 257 8.95 6.18 5.25
CA LYS A 257 10.07 7.07 4.87
C LYS A 257 10.31 7.06 3.37
N LYS A 258 10.33 5.87 2.75
CA LYS A 258 10.45 5.73 1.29
C LYS A 258 9.26 6.35 0.56
N LYS A 259 8.04 6.13 1.07
CA LYS A 259 6.85 6.75 0.50
C LYS A 259 6.92 8.28 0.58
N MET A 260 7.37 8.85 1.70
CA MET A 260 7.56 10.30 1.86
C MET A 260 8.56 10.87 0.85
N GLU A 261 9.67 10.17 0.57
CA GLU A 261 10.61 10.57 -0.48
C GLU A 261 9.94 10.60 -1.87
N VAL A 262 9.15 9.58 -2.20
CA VAL A 262 8.39 9.50 -3.46
C VAL A 262 7.32 10.60 -3.52
N MET A 263 6.60 10.86 -2.43
CA MET A 263 5.60 11.94 -2.35
C MET A 263 6.23 13.31 -2.60
N LEU A 264 7.41 13.58 -2.03
CA LEU A 264 8.14 14.82 -2.26
C LEU A 264 8.52 14.97 -3.74
N GLN A 265 9.00 13.88 -4.36
CA GLN A 265 9.28 13.88 -5.80
C GLN A 265 8.02 14.15 -6.63
N SER A 266 6.87 13.59 -6.24
CA SER A 266 5.57 13.87 -6.87
C SER A 266 5.22 15.35 -6.79
N VAL A 267 5.35 15.99 -5.61
CA VAL A 267 5.12 17.44 -5.45
C VAL A 267 6.02 18.25 -6.37
N VAL A 268 7.33 18.01 -6.33
CA VAL A 268 8.33 18.75 -7.13
C VAL A 268 8.04 18.63 -8.62
N LYS A 269 7.64 17.45 -9.10
CA LYS A 269 7.31 17.25 -10.52
C LYS A 269 6.09 18.07 -10.94
N ILE A 270 5.04 18.12 -10.12
CA ILE A 270 3.85 18.93 -10.42
C ILE A 270 4.20 20.42 -10.40
N GLU A 271 4.97 20.87 -9.40
CA GLU A 271 5.40 22.28 -9.28
C GLU A 271 6.23 22.74 -10.48
N ASN A 272 7.21 21.92 -10.90
CA ASN A 272 8.02 22.21 -12.08
C ASN A 272 7.17 22.27 -13.35
N GLY A 273 6.22 21.33 -13.51
CA GLY A 273 5.30 21.34 -14.65
C GLY A 273 4.44 22.59 -14.69
N ASN A 274 3.88 23.00 -13.55
CA ASN A 274 3.08 24.22 -13.43
C ASN A 274 3.91 25.49 -13.72
N MET A 275 5.15 25.55 -13.22
CA MET A 275 6.04 26.67 -13.48
C MET A 275 6.35 26.79 -14.97
N LEU A 276 6.69 25.68 -15.63
CA LEU A 276 6.95 25.69 -17.07
C LEU A 276 5.71 26.14 -17.85
N ALA A 277 4.53 25.62 -17.53
CA ALA A 277 3.30 26.03 -18.19
C ALA A 277 3.06 27.55 -18.08
N SER A 278 3.29 28.13 -16.90
CA SER A 278 3.12 29.58 -16.67
C SER A 278 4.10 30.49 -17.41
N VAL A 279 5.23 29.95 -17.89
CA VAL A 279 6.22 30.71 -18.67
C VAL A 279 5.86 30.73 -20.17
N PHE A 280 5.12 29.72 -20.65
CA PHE A 280 4.79 29.55 -22.06
C PHE A 280 3.34 29.94 -22.43
N THR A 281 2.50 30.28 -21.45
CA THR A 281 1.13 30.82 -21.62
C THR A 281 1.07 32.31 -21.31
#